data_AF-A0AAE8J1C5-F1
#
_entry.id   AF-A0AAE8J1C5-F1
#
_cell.length_a   1.000
_cell.length_b   1.000
_cell.length_c   1.000
_cell.angle_alpha   90.00
_cell.angle_beta   90.00
_cell.angle_gamma   90.00
#
_symmetry.space_group_name_H-M   'P 1'
#
loop_
_entity.id
_entity.type
_entity.pdbx_description
1 polymer ?
#
loop_
_entity_poly.entity_id
_entity_poly.type
_entity_poly.pdbx_seq_one_letter_code
_entity_poly.pdbx_strand_id
1 'polypeptide(L)'
;MKLRQKFTRVGKFGVALFFIGPCVALGTREWLTYTLASLRGNIRSVSEIPDVTLYHVIITIGVSAFLASIPMMMIGREYVGEEQPRDNGMWR
;
A
#
# COMPACT_ATOMS: atom_id res chain seq x y z
N MET A 1 11.25 31.39 -2.38
CA MET A 1 10.83 30.20 -3.15
C MET A 1 10.16 29.21 -2.22
N LYS A 2 8.94 28.76 -2.51
CA LYS A 2 8.34 27.60 -1.83
C LYS A 2 8.48 26.40 -2.76
N LEU A 3 9.29 25.41 -2.37
CA LEU A 3 9.37 24.14 -3.09
C LEU A 3 8.10 23.34 -2.77
N ARG A 4 7.22 23.18 -3.76
CA ARG A 4 6.07 22.27 -3.65
C ARG A 4 6.45 20.91 -4.22
N GLN A 5 6.34 19.89 -3.38
CA GLN A 5 6.54 18.50 -3.80
C GLN A 5 5.23 17.99 -4.41
N LYS A 6 5.31 17.47 -5.64
CA LYS A 6 4.20 16.87 -6.35
C LYS A 6 4.56 15.43 -6.73
N PHE A 7 3.58 14.54 -6.71
CA PHE A 7 3.76 13.17 -7.20
C PHE A 7 3.20 13.04 -8.62
N THR A 8 3.99 12.43 -9.50
CA THR A 8 3.57 12.00 -10.84
C THR A 8 2.56 10.85 -10.75
N ARG A 9 2.05 10.38 -11.88
CA ARG A 9 1.18 9.19 -11.91
C ARG A 9 1.86 7.97 -11.25
N VAL A 10 3.14 7.76 -11.52
CA VAL A 10 3.94 6.66 -10.92
C VAL A 10 4.07 6.83 -9.41
N GLY A 11 4.35 8.05 -8.94
CA GLY A 11 4.44 8.35 -7.52
C GLY A 11 3.11 8.10 -6.79
N LYS A 12 1.98 8.44 -7.42
CA LYS A 12 0.64 8.16 -6.87
C LYS A 12 0.34 6.67 -6.78
N PHE A 13 0.75 5.86 -7.77
CA PHE A 13 0.65 4.41 -7.69
C PHE A 13 1.51 3.84 -6.56
N GLY A 14 2.72 4.37 -6.39
CA GLY A 14 3.56 4.05 -5.23
C GLY A 14 2.82 4.33 -3.92
N VAL A 15 2.27 5.54 -3.75
CA VAL A 15 1.48 5.87 -2.54
C VAL A 15 0.30 4.88 -2.35
N ALA A 16 -0.42 4.52 -3.40
CA ALA A 16 -1.51 3.55 -3.29
C ALA A 16 -1.03 2.17 -2.83
N LEU A 17 0.06 1.65 -3.42
CA LEU A 17 0.65 0.37 -3.05
C LEU A 17 1.22 0.38 -1.63
N PHE A 18 1.71 1.53 -1.16
CA PHE A 18 2.21 1.70 0.21
C PHE A 18 1.13 1.44 1.26
N PHE A 19 -0.13 1.82 0.99
CA PHE A 19 -1.24 1.55 1.89
C PHE A 19 -1.90 0.19 1.63
N ILE A 20 -2.13 -0.16 0.36
CA ILE A 20 -2.86 -1.38 0.00
C ILE A 20 -2.05 -2.64 0.34
N GLY A 21 -0.74 -2.63 0.09
CA GLY A 21 0.13 -3.80 0.33
C GLY A 21 0.05 -4.34 1.76
N PRO A 22 0.33 -3.52 2.78
CA PRO A 22 0.24 -3.93 4.18
C PRO A 22 -1.18 -4.29 4.60
N CYS A 23 -2.20 -3.54 4.14
CA CYS A 23 -3.60 -3.84 4.46
C CYS A 23 -4.04 -5.21 3.95
N VAL A 24 -3.66 -5.59 2.73
CA VAL A 24 -3.94 -6.91 2.17
C VAL A 24 -3.17 -7.99 2.94
N ALA A 25 -1.86 -7.81 3.14
CA ALA A 25 -1.04 -8.81 3.83
C ALA A 25 -1.49 -9.05 5.28
N LEU A 26 -1.73 -7.99 6.06
CA LEU A 26 -2.21 -8.10 7.44
C LEU A 26 -3.65 -8.61 7.49
N GLY A 27 -4.53 -8.11 6.62
CA GLY A 27 -5.92 -8.56 6.57
C GLY A 27 -6.05 -10.05 6.25
N THR A 28 -5.30 -10.54 5.25
CA THR A 28 -5.29 -11.97 4.92
C THR A 28 -4.71 -12.82 6.06
N ARG A 29 -3.68 -12.33 6.76
CA ARG A 29 -3.09 -13.04 7.91
C ARG A 29 -4.05 -13.14 9.09
N GLU A 30 -4.71 -12.05 9.46
CA GLU A 30 -5.69 -12.03 10.56
C GLU A 30 -6.89 -12.91 10.24
N TRP A 31 -7.41 -12.80 9.01
CA TRP A 31 -8.52 -13.64 8.54
C TRP A 31 -8.16 -15.14 8.55
N LEU A 32 -6.96 -15.51 8.10
CA LEU A 32 -6.48 -16.89 8.12
C LEU A 32 -6.36 -17.40 9.57
N THR A 33 -5.84 -16.57 10.47
CA THR A 33 -5.70 -16.92 11.89
C THR A 33 -7.07 -17.14 12.54
N TYR A 34 -8.04 -16.28 12.25
CA TYR A 34 -9.41 -16.43 12.71
C TYR A 34 -10.08 -17.70 12.17
N THR A 35 -9.89 -18.00 10.88
CA THR A 35 -10.45 -19.19 10.22
C THR A 35 -9.83 -20.48 10.77
N LEU A 36 -8.52 -20.51 11.01
CA LEU A 36 -7.88 -21.66 11.64
C LEU A 36 -8.31 -21.84 13.10
N ALA A 37 -8.53 -20.75 13.83
CA ALA A 37 -9.03 -20.80 15.20
C ALA A 37 -10.48 -21.32 15.29
N SER A 38 -11.36 -20.92 14.35
CA SER A 38 -12.74 -21.41 14.30
C SER A 38 -12.83 -22.89 13.92
N LEU A 39 -11.91 -23.38 13.09
CA LEU A 39 -11.84 -24.79 12.71
C LEU A 39 -11.30 -25.69 13.82
N ARG A 40 -10.40 -25.20 14.69
CA ARG A 40 -9.79 -25.98 15.78
C ARG A 40 -10.79 -26.62 16.76
N GLY A 41 -12.02 -26.12 16.85
CA GLY A 41 -13.09 -26.69 17.69
C GLY A 41 -14.02 -27.69 17.01
N ASN A 42 -13.94 -27.85 15.67
CA ASN A 42 -14.97 -28.54 14.87
C ASN A 42 -14.41 -29.56 13.87
N ILE A 43 -13.14 -30.00 14.04
CA ILE A 43 -12.44 -30.86 13.09
C ILE A 43 -13.05 -32.26 13.06
N ARG A 44 -14.03 -32.48 12.17
CA ARG A 44 -14.57 -33.81 11.83
C ARG A 44 -14.06 -34.34 10.48
N SER A 45 -13.43 -33.51 9.64
CA SER A 45 -12.90 -33.97 8.34
C SER A 45 -11.60 -33.27 7.92
N VAL A 46 -10.71 -34.02 7.28
CA VAL A 46 -9.43 -33.54 6.73
C VAL A 46 -9.62 -32.61 5.51
N SER A 47 -10.82 -32.63 4.89
CA SER A 47 -11.18 -31.79 3.74
C SER A 47 -11.48 -30.33 4.09
N GLU A 48 -11.62 -29.98 5.37
CA GLU A 48 -11.88 -28.60 5.83
C GLU A 48 -10.61 -27.81 6.13
N ILE A 49 -9.43 -28.40 5.97
CA ILE A 49 -8.15 -27.70 6.20
C ILE A 49 -7.92 -26.75 5.00
N PRO A 50 -7.99 -25.42 5.20
CA PRO A 50 -7.80 -24.47 4.11
C PRO A 50 -6.37 -24.56 3.57
N ASP A 51 -6.20 -24.57 2.24
CA ASP A 51 -4.89 -24.61 1.59
C ASP A 51 -4.09 -23.34 1.95
N VAL A 52 -3.11 -23.53 2.83
CA VAL A 52 -2.30 -22.44 3.40
C VAL A 52 -1.39 -21.78 2.35
N THR A 53 -1.11 -22.49 1.25
CA THR A 53 -0.16 -22.07 0.20
C THR A 53 -0.64 -20.81 -0.51
N LEU A 54 -1.92 -20.77 -0.89
CA LEU A 54 -2.51 -19.63 -1.58
C LEU A 54 -2.46 -18.36 -0.72
N TYR A 55 -2.68 -18.48 0.59
CA TYR A 55 -2.63 -17.33 1.50
C TYR A 55 -1.21 -16.79 1.66
N HIS A 56 -0.21 -17.66 1.72
CA HIS A 56 1.19 -17.23 1.73
C HIS A 56 1.54 -16.45 0.47
N VAL A 57 1.06 -16.90 -0.70
CA VAL A 57 1.25 -16.17 -1.97
C VAL A 57 0.63 -14.76 -1.89
N ILE A 58 -0.60 -14.64 -1.38
CA ILE A 58 -1.28 -13.33 -1.24
C ILE A 58 -0.52 -12.41 -0.28
N ILE A 59 -0.06 -12.94 0.85
CA ILE A 59 0.74 -12.18 1.83
C ILE A 59 2.05 -11.71 1.20
N THR A 60 2.76 -12.59 0.49
CA THR A 60 4.00 -12.24 -0.19
C THR A 60 3.77 -11.16 -1.25
N ILE A 61 2.71 -11.25 -2.05
CA ILE A 61 2.35 -10.21 -3.03
C ILE A 61 2.10 -8.87 -2.33
N GLY A 62 1.37 -8.85 -1.21
CA GLY A 62 1.11 -7.62 -0.45
C GLY A 62 2.39 -6.99 0.11
N VAL A 63 3.32 -7.81 0.63
CA VAL A 63 4.62 -7.34 1.11
C VAL A 63 5.50 -6.84 -0.04
N SER A 64 5.55 -7.55 -1.15
CA SER A 64 6.30 -7.12 -2.34
C SER A 64 5.76 -5.82 -2.93
N ALA A 65 4.43 -5.65 -2.96
CA ALA A 65 3.78 -4.41 -3.38
C ALA A 65 4.18 -3.23 -2.48
N PHE A 66 4.24 -3.45 -1.16
CA PHE A 66 4.72 -2.45 -0.22
C PHE A 66 6.20 -2.10 -0.47
N LEU A 67 7.08 -3.09 -0.63
CA LEU A 67 8.50 -2.84 -0.91
C LEU A 67 8.71 -2.09 -2.24
N ALA A 68 7.93 -2.43 -3.27
CA ALA A 68 7.98 -1.77 -4.57
C ALA A 68 7.42 -0.33 -4.54
N SER A 69 6.56 0.01 -3.57
CA SER A 69 6.00 1.35 -3.44
C SER A 69 7.05 2.42 -3.16
N ILE A 70 8.05 2.11 -2.34
CA ILE A 70 9.11 3.03 -1.92
C ILE A 70 9.91 3.58 -3.12
N PRO A 71 10.52 2.75 -3.99
CA PRO A 71 11.22 3.26 -5.16
C PRO A 71 10.27 3.96 -6.15
N MET A 72 9.02 3.51 -6.32
CA MET A 72 8.04 4.19 -7.17
C MET A 72 7.71 5.61 -6.67
N MET A 73 7.57 5.79 -5.36
CA MET A 73 7.36 7.09 -4.74
C MET A 73 8.58 8.01 -4.90
N MET A 74 9.80 7.46 -4.79
CA MET A 74 11.03 8.21 -4.97
C MET A 74 11.22 8.68 -6.42
N ILE A 75 11.05 7.78 -7.39
CA ILE A 75 11.16 8.10 -8.83
C ILE A 75 10.04 9.04 -9.26
N GLY A 76 8.83 8.86 -8.73
CA GLY A 76 7.66 9.66 -9.07
C GLY A 76 7.59 11.02 -8.36
N ARG A 77 8.66 11.47 -7.71
CA ARG A 77 8.71 12.73 -6.96
C ARG A 77 9.22 13.86 -7.86
N GLU A 78 8.40 14.88 -8.01
CA GLU A 78 8.78 16.12 -8.70
C GLU A 78 8.78 17.30 -7.71
N TYR A 79 9.75 18.19 -7.85
CA TYR A 79 9.79 19.45 -7.13
C TYR A 79 9.43 20.57 -8.09
N VAL A 80 8.28 21.19 -7.85
CA VAL A 80 7.89 22.38 -8.60
C VAL A 80 8.31 23.59 -7.79
N GLY A 81 9.26 24.35 -8.33
CA GLY A 81 9.58 25.69 -7.84
C GLY A 81 8.51 26.65 -8.34
N GLU A 82 7.44 26.84 -7.56
CA GLU A 82 6.55 27.97 -7.81
C GLU A 82 7.28 29.23 -7.32
N GLU A 83 7.80 30.03 -8.26
CA GLU A 83 8.01 31.45 -8.00
C GLU A 83 6.64 32.04 -7.70
N GLN A 84 6.37 32.37 -6.44
CA GLN A 84 5.25 33.26 -6.15
C GLN A 84 5.45 34.49 -7.02
N PRO A 85 4.47 34.90 -7.85
CA PRO A 85 4.53 36.23 -8.44
C PRO A 85 4.73 37.20 -7.28
N ARG A 86 5.77 38.01 -7.36
CA ARG A 86 6.18 38.93 -6.29
C ARG A 86 5.19 40.10 -6.12
N ASP A 87 4.03 40.01 -6.74
CA ASP A 87 3.02 41.06 -6.76
C ASP A 87 1.67 40.44 -7.11
N ASN A 88 0.72 40.43 -6.18
CA ASN A 88 -0.68 40.11 -6.47
C ASN A 88 -1.47 41.36 -6.92
N GLY A 89 -0.75 42.44 -7.25
CA GLY A 89 -1.30 43.59 -7.94
C GLY A 89 -1.76 44.70 -7.01
N MET A 90 -1.36 45.92 -7.40
CA MET A 90 -2.15 47.15 -7.23
C MET A 90 -2.37 47.55 -5.77
N TRP A 91 -1.52 48.36 -5.13
CA TRP A 91 -1.22 49.75 -5.50
C TRP A 91 -2.42 50.43 -6.20
N ARG A 92 -3.56 50.50 -5.50
CA ARG A 92 -4.46 51.66 -5.46
C ARG A 92 -5.02 51.80 -4.05
#